data_AF-A0A4Y6IFV4-F1
#
_entry.id   AF-A0A4Y6IFV4-F1
#
_cell.length_a   1.000
_cell.length_b   1.000
_cell.length_c   1.000
_cell.angle_alpha   90.00
_cell.angle_beta   90.00
_cell.angle_gamma   90.00
#
_symmetry.space_group_name_H-M   'P 1'
#
loop_
_entity.id
_entity.type
_entity.pdbx_description
1 polymer ?
#
loop_
_entity_poly.entity_id
_entity_poly.type
_entity_poly.pdbx_seq_one_letter_code
_entity_poly.pdbx_strand_id
1 'polypeptide(L)'
;MADNRGNLIDTYQKYDDFWLEHDHKFIQLLFPIDTGTRFNRHAPLVNELTIAAFEQDPALKAAHLANLDRLLAYYSMQRSGSKISAARAINPKNCAWLKWHDHNQLRLTRIMRSIWLLTDKPLAYAIRDFIVHHATCYQGSEVRDITIQHWQHFDAESSDISAEITEQVD
;
A
#
# COMPACT_ATOMS: atom_id res chain seq x y z
N MET A 1 14.69 6.87 -9.16
CA MET A 1 13.68 7.95 -9.05
C MET A 1 14.08 8.92 -7.95
N ALA A 2 13.61 10.17 -8.01
CA ALA A 2 13.87 11.18 -7.00
C ALA A 2 12.55 11.80 -6.50
N ASP A 3 12.52 12.33 -5.28
CA ASP A 3 11.39 13.12 -4.80
C ASP A 3 11.27 14.45 -5.58
N ASN A 4 10.17 15.20 -5.37
CA ASN A 4 9.96 16.53 -5.99
C ASN A 4 10.98 17.61 -5.56
N ARG A 5 11.97 17.24 -4.73
CA ARG A 5 13.09 18.09 -4.32
C ARG A 5 14.43 17.61 -4.91
N GLY A 6 14.42 16.56 -5.72
CA GLY A 6 15.61 16.01 -6.38
C GLY A 6 16.41 15.00 -5.56
N ASN A 7 15.90 14.54 -4.42
CA ASN A 7 16.57 13.52 -3.61
C ASN A 7 16.37 12.14 -4.21
N LEU A 8 17.45 11.42 -4.53
CA LEU A 8 17.41 10.05 -5.05
C LEU A 8 16.77 9.10 -4.02
N ILE A 9 15.88 8.21 -4.49
CA ILE A 9 15.24 7.18 -3.63
C ILE A 9 16.28 6.27 -2.96
N ASP A 10 17.45 6.07 -3.57
CA ASP A 10 18.55 5.28 -2.97
C ASP A 10 19.09 5.88 -1.66
N THR A 11 18.88 7.18 -1.43
CA THR A 11 19.23 7.81 -0.13
C THR A 11 18.38 7.27 1.01
N TYR A 12 17.27 6.57 0.73
CA TYR A 12 16.34 6.06 1.73
C TYR A 12 16.48 4.57 2.06
N GLN A 13 17.51 3.89 1.57
CA GLN A 13 17.74 2.47 1.88
C GLN A 13 18.34 2.21 3.28
N LYS A 14 18.41 3.21 4.17
CA LYS A 14 18.94 3.11 5.54
C LYS A 14 17.92 3.31 6.67
N TYR A 15 16.62 3.31 6.38
CA TYR A 15 15.62 3.60 7.42
C TYR A 15 15.14 2.33 8.14
N ASP A 16 15.22 2.40 9.47
CA ASP A 16 14.80 1.40 10.47
C ASP A 16 13.28 1.20 10.47
N ASP A 17 12.81 0.07 11.01
CA ASP A 17 11.39 -0.34 11.02
C ASP A 17 10.48 0.73 11.69
N PHE A 18 11.04 1.50 12.63
CA PHE A 18 10.38 2.63 13.29
C PHE A 18 9.89 3.73 12.32
N TRP A 19 10.61 3.95 11.21
CA TRP A 19 10.30 4.96 10.21
C TRP A 19 9.21 4.53 9.23
N LEU A 20 9.10 3.23 8.93
CA LEU A 20 7.99 2.66 8.16
C LEU A 20 6.66 2.86 8.89
N GLU A 21 6.69 2.88 10.21
CA GLU A 21 5.50 3.03 11.05
C GLU A 21 5.03 4.50 11.15
N HIS A 22 5.93 5.47 11.28
CA HIS A 22 5.55 6.83 11.74
C HIS A 22 5.49 7.94 10.66
N ASP A 23 6.05 7.76 9.45
CA ASP A 23 6.04 8.85 8.44
C ASP A 23 5.19 8.53 7.20
N HIS A 24 4.02 9.20 7.10
CA HIS A 24 3.14 9.12 5.95
C HIS A 24 3.77 9.61 4.64
N LYS A 25 4.79 10.49 4.68
CA LYS A 25 5.48 10.96 3.47
C LYS A 25 6.27 9.83 2.82
N PHE A 26 6.78 8.90 3.63
CA PHE A 26 7.60 7.80 3.15
C PHE A 26 6.76 6.78 2.38
N ILE A 27 5.63 6.34 2.94
CA ILE A 27 4.71 5.45 2.22
C ILE A 27 4.22 6.09 0.92
N GLN A 28 4.01 7.41 0.92
CA GLN A 28 3.55 8.13 -0.26
C GLN A 28 4.62 8.27 -1.36
N LEU A 29 5.90 8.31 -0.98
CA LEU A 29 7.03 8.30 -1.92
C LEU A 29 7.32 6.90 -2.46
N LEU A 30 7.28 5.89 -1.59
CA LEU A 30 7.58 4.50 -1.98
C LEU A 30 6.46 3.86 -2.80
N PHE A 31 5.20 4.23 -2.50
CA PHE A 31 4.01 3.72 -3.17
C PHE A 31 3.22 4.90 -3.74
N PRO A 32 3.73 5.56 -4.80
CA PRO A 32 3.02 6.63 -5.46
C PRO A 32 1.78 6.07 -6.17
N ILE A 33 0.76 6.91 -6.30
CA ILE A 33 -0.49 6.56 -6.99
C ILE A 33 -0.86 7.69 -7.95
N ASP A 34 -1.84 7.46 -8.80
CA ASP A 34 -2.29 8.36 -9.87
C ASP A 34 -3.16 9.53 -9.38
N THR A 35 -3.42 9.60 -8.08
CA THR A 35 -4.25 10.62 -7.43
C THR A 35 -3.53 11.25 -6.24
N GLY A 36 -3.68 12.57 -6.12
CA GLY A 36 -3.19 13.30 -4.95
C GLY A 36 -4.19 13.21 -3.81
N THR A 37 -3.72 12.97 -2.59
CA THR A 37 -4.55 13.27 -1.41
C THR A 37 -4.43 14.75 -1.08
N ARG A 38 -5.49 15.38 -0.53
CA ARG A 38 -5.43 16.76 0.01
C ARG A 38 -4.25 16.96 0.97
N PHE A 39 -3.84 15.89 1.65
CA PHE A 39 -2.79 15.90 2.67
C PHE A 39 -1.37 15.66 2.12
N ASN A 40 -1.19 15.33 0.84
CA ASN A 40 0.16 15.26 0.24
C ASN A 40 0.23 15.70 -1.22
N ARG A 41 0.20 17.02 -1.42
CA ARG A 41 0.49 17.75 -2.67
C ARG A 41 1.93 17.61 -3.19
N HIS A 42 2.83 16.96 -2.45
CA HIS A 42 4.27 16.93 -2.76
C HIS A 42 4.78 15.55 -3.18
N ALA A 43 4.02 14.47 -2.96
CA ALA A 43 4.38 13.17 -3.51
C ALA A 43 4.29 13.19 -5.04
N PRO A 44 5.21 12.49 -5.74
CA PRO A 44 5.08 12.29 -7.17
C PRO A 44 3.80 11.51 -7.46
N LEU A 45 3.00 12.01 -8.40
CA LEU A 45 1.86 11.27 -8.94
C LEU A 45 2.34 10.32 -10.02
N VAL A 46 1.75 9.13 -10.04
CA VAL A 46 1.96 8.20 -11.14
C VAL A 46 1.30 8.75 -12.39
N ASN A 47 2.11 8.94 -13.43
CA ASN A 47 1.68 9.34 -14.77
C ASN A 47 2.26 8.38 -15.81
N GLU A 48 1.95 8.59 -17.09
CA GLU A 48 2.43 7.77 -18.19
C GLU A 48 3.96 7.65 -18.23
N LEU A 49 4.70 8.72 -17.91
CA LEU A 49 6.16 8.69 -17.85
C LEU A 49 6.68 7.80 -16.72
N THR A 50 6.01 7.82 -15.57
CA THR A 50 6.34 6.99 -14.41
C THR A 50 6.11 5.52 -14.74
N ILE A 51 4.96 5.21 -15.38
CA ILE A 51 4.63 3.86 -15.83
C ILE A 51 5.66 3.36 -16.85
N ALA A 52 5.96 4.16 -17.87
CA ALA A 52 6.95 3.82 -18.89
C ALA A 52 8.35 3.57 -18.29
N ALA A 53 8.76 4.36 -17.28
CA ALA A 53 10.02 4.13 -16.58
C ALA A 53 10.05 2.77 -15.87
N PHE A 54 8.98 2.40 -15.18
CA PHE A 54 8.86 1.08 -14.54
C PHE A 54 8.78 -0.07 -15.55
N GLU A 55 8.18 0.15 -16.71
CA GLU A 55 8.14 -0.85 -17.79
C GLU A 55 9.51 -1.10 -18.41
N GLN A 56 10.32 -0.04 -18.56
CA GLN A 56 11.63 -0.10 -19.20
C GLN A 56 12.78 -0.47 -18.26
N ASP A 57 12.62 -0.29 -16.95
CA ASP A 57 13.66 -0.55 -15.95
C ASP A 57 13.24 -1.63 -14.93
N PRO A 58 13.68 -2.88 -15.12
CA PRO A 58 13.45 -3.96 -14.16
C PRO A 58 14.00 -3.68 -12.75
N ALA A 59 15.02 -2.84 -12.61
CA ALA A 59 15.59 -2.50 -11.31
C ALA A 59 14.62 -1.64 -10.48
N LEU A 60 13.84 -0.75 -11.12
CA LEU A 60 12.79 0.01 -10.43
C LEU A 60 11.69 -0.91 -9.90
N LYS A 61 11.24 -1.87 -10.72
CA LYS A 61 10.28 -2.91 -10.27
C LYS A 61 10.85 -3.72 -9.11
N ALA A 62 12.10 -4.15 -9.19
CA ALA A 62 12.75 -4.92 -8.14
C ALA A 62 12.85 -4.12 -6.82
N ALA A 63 13.23 -2.84 -6.88
CA ALA A 63 13.30 -1.97 -5.71
C ALA A 63 11.92 -1.73 -5.08
N HIS A 64 10.88 -1.50 -5.90
CA HIS A 64 9.50 -1.34 -5.43
C HIS A 64 8.97 -2.61 -4.75
N LEU A 65 9.26 -3.79 -5.32
CA LEU A 65 8.91 -5.08 -4.71
C LEU A 65 9.68 -5.36 -3.42
N ALA A 66 10.95 -4.95 -3.32
CA ALA A 66 11.71 -5.08 -2.08
C ALA A 66 11.13 -4.20 -0.95
N ASN A 67 10.64 -3.00 -1.30
CA ASN A 67 9.91 -2.15 -0.35
C ASN A 67 8.56 -2.76 0.05
N LEU A 68 7.86 -3.39 -0.89
CA LEU A 68 6.64 -4.15 -0.58
C LEU A 68 6.92 -5.26 0.44
N ASP A 69 7.99 -6.04 0.26
CA ASP A 69 8.35 -7.13 1.18
C ASP A 69 8.55 -6.67 2.61
N ARG A 70 9.22 -5.53 2.79
CA ARG A 70 9.44 -4.92 4.12
C ARG A 70 8.11 -4.57 4.80
N LEU A 71 7.17 -3.97 4.07
CA LEU A 71 5.86 -3.61 4.61
C LEU A 71 4.95 -4.81 4.83
N LEU A 72 4.97 -5.80 3.93
CA LEU A 72 4.23 -7.04 4.14
C LEU A 72 4.69 -7.71 5.43
N ALA A 73 6.00 -7.78 5.69
CA ALA A 73 6.53 -8.36 6.92
C ALA A 73 6.00 -7.64 8.18
N TYR A 74 5.91 -6.30 8.15
CA TYR A 74 5.29 -5.51 9.22
C TYR A 74 3.82 -5.90 9.44
N TYR A 75 3.05 -6.09 8.36
CA TYR A 75 1.66 -6.52 8.43
C TYR A 75 1.45 -8.01 8.66
N SER A 76 2.49 -8.75 9.06
CA SER A 76 2.46 -10.21 9.26
C SER A 76 2.17 -11.01 7.98
N MET A 77 2.50 -10.45 6.83
CA MET A 77 2.36 -11.04 5.50
C MET A 77 3.73 -11.33 4.87
N GLN A 78 3.75 -12.18 3.85
CA GLN A 78 4.91 -12.40 2.99
C GLN A 78 4.45 -12.68 1.56
N ARG A 79 5.30 -12.42 0.58
CA ARG A 79 5.05 -12.80 -0.82
C ARG A 79 5.96 -13.93 -1.30
N SER A 80 5.46 -14.70 -2.24
CA SER A 80 6.24 -15.62 -3.07
C SER A 80 5.79 -15.48 -4.52
N GLY A 81 6.56 -14.74 -5.32
CA GLY A 81 6.11 -14.26 -6.62
C GLY A 81 4.89 -13.35 -6.45
N SER A 82 3.80 -13.65 -7.17
CA SER A 82 2.53 -12.91 -7.11
C SER A 82 1.54 -13.44 -6.06
N LYS A 83 1.98 -14.35 -5.17
CA LYS A 83 1.13 -14.91 -4.10
C LYS A 83 1.43 -14.23 -2.77
N ILE A 84 0.38 -14.01 -1.98
CA ILE A 84 0.47 -13.50 -0.60
C ILE A 84 0.07 -14.61 0.38
N SER A 85 0.80 -14.71 1.49
CA SER A 85 0.46 -15.60 2.60
C SER A 85 0.76 -14.94 3.94
N ALA A 86 0.19 -15.49 5.01
CA ALA A 86 0.53 -15.07 6.35
C ALA A 86 1.98 -15.50 6.69
N ALA A 87 2.79 -14.57 7.20
CA ALA A 87 4.12 -14.84 7.74
C ALA A 87 4.05 -15.26 9.23
N ARG A 88 2.98 -14.86 9.92
CA ARG A 88 2.64 -15.24 11.30
C ARG A 88 1.13 -15.17 11.49
N ALA A 89 0.64 -15.57 12.66
CA ALA A 89 -0.79 -15.51 12.96
C ALA A 89 -1.36 -14.09 12.79
N ILE A 90 -2.35 -13.95 11.89
CA ILE A 90 -3.07 -12.72 11.62
C ILE A 90 -4.13 -12.50 12.69
N ASN A 91 -3.95 -11.45 13.49
CA ASN A 91 -4.89 -11.04 14.53
C ASN A 91 -4.61 -9.59 14.96
N PRO A 92 -5.56 -8.88 15.61
CA PRO A 92 -5.40 -7.49 16.01
C PRO A 92 -4.24 -7.20 16.98
N LYS A 93 -3.69 -8.21 17.68
CA LYS A 93 -2.50 -8.00 18.54
C LYS A 93 -1.24 -7.82 17.71
N ASN A 94 -1.14 -8.52 16.58
CA ASN A 94 0.02 -8.50 15.69
C ASN A 94 -0.19 -7.62 14.45
N CYS A 95 -1.43 -7.32 14.10
CA CYS A 95 -1.83 -6.65 12.87
C CYS A 95 -2.69 -5.44 13.20
N ALA A 96 -2.08 -4.26 13.35
CA ALA A 96 -2.79 -3.03 13.67
C ALA A 96 -3.86 -2.68 12.62
N TRP A 97 -3.65 -3.03 11.35
CA TRP A 97 -4.61 -2.78 10.26
C TRP A 97 -5.98 -3.47 10.43
N LEU A 98 -6.08 -4.49 11.31
CA LEU A 98 -7.35 -5.13 11.67
C LEU A 98 -8.15 -4.35 12.72
N LYS A 99 -7.57 -3.32 13.34
CA LYS A 99 -8.23 -2.51 14.38
C LYS A 99 -9.09 -1.40 13.77
N TRP A 100 -10.00 -0.89 14.57
CA TRP A 100 -10.88 0.20 14.20
C TRP A 100 -10.06 1.47 13.84
N HIS A 101 -10.39 2.09 12.71
CA HIS A 101 -9.83 3.37 12.24
C HIS A 101 -8.30 3.42 12.21
N ASP A 102 -7.67 2.28 11.95
CA ASP A 102 -6.21 2.23 11.84
C ASP A 102 -5.76 2.77 10.48
N HIS A 103 -4.86 3.76 10.51
CA HIS A 103 -4.34 4.42 9.32
C HIS A 103 -3.61 3.46 8.36
N ASN A 104 -3.19 2.27 8.82
CA ASN A 104 -2.61 1.26 7.94
C ASN A 104 -3.63 0.71 6.93
N GLN A 105 -4.94 0.86 7.15
CA GLN A 105 -5.96 0.51 6.16
C GLN A 105 -5.80 1.37 4.90
N LEU A 106 -5.60 2.68 5.05
CA LEU A 106 -5.31 3.60 3.94
C LEU A 106 -3.95 3.31 3.30
N ARG A 107 -2.94 2.93 4.10
CA ARG A 107 -1.62 2.53 3.58
C ARG A 107 -1.72 1.27 2.72
N LEU A 108 -2.49 0.26 3.14
CA LEU A 108 -2.73 -0.96 2.37
C LEU A 108 -3.45 -0.65 1.04
N THR A 109 -4.49 0.19 1.05
CA THR A 109 -5.14 0.68 -0.17
C THR A 109 -4.14 1.31 -1.13
N ARG A 110 -3.27 2.18 -0.61
CA ARG A 110 -2.24 2.86 -1.41
C ARG A 110 -1.21 1.89 -2.00
N ILE A 111 -0.71 0.97 -1.20
CA ILE A 111 0.23 -0.08 -1.64
C ILE A 111 -0.40 -0.88 -2.77
N MET A 112 -1.64 -1.32 -2.58
CA MET A 112 -2.39 -2.09 -3.56
C MET A 112 -2.53 -1.34 -4.90
N ARG A 113 -2.92 -0.06 -4.88
CA ARG A 113 -3.00 0.79 -6.09
C ARG A 113 -1.63 0.99 -6.75
N SER A 114 -0.59 1.28 -5.98
CA SER A 114 0.78 1.46 -6.51
C SER A 114 1.31 0.19 -7.19
N ILE A 115 1.11 -0.98 -6.58
CA ILE A 115 1.53 -2.27 -7.15
C ILE A 115 0.77 -2.57 -8.45
N TRP A 116 -0.52 -2.25 -8.49
CA TRP A 116 -1.33 -2.41 -9.69
C TRP A 116 -0.86 -1.51 -10.84
N LEU A 117 -0.50 -0.26 -10.54
CA LEU A 117 -0.02 0.72 -11.52
C LEU A 117 1.38 0.42 -12.05
N LEU A 118 2.31 0.05 -11.17
CA LEU A 118 3.75 0.11 -11.46
C LEU A 118 4.43 -1.25 -11.58
N THR A 119 3.78 -2.35 -11.19
CA THR A 119 4.49 -3.62 -11.06
C THR A 119 3.74 -4.82 -11.61
N ASP A 120 2.73 -5.33 -10.88
CA ASP A 120 2.08 -6.59 -11.22
C ASP A 120 0.63 -6.61 -10.72
N LYS A 121 -0.32 -6.60 -11.66
CA LYS A 121 -1.75 -6.57 -11.37
C LYS A 121 -2.22 -7.81 -10.60
N PRO A 122 -1.85 -9.04 -10.99
CA PRO A 122 -2.06 -10.24 -10.18
C PRO A 122 -1.62 -10.11 -8.72
N LEU A 123 -0.45 -9.54 -8.45
CA LEU A 123 0.03 -9.33 -7.08
C LEU A 123 -0.84 -8.34 -6.30
N ALA A 124 -1.28 -7.24 -6.92
CA ALA A 124 -2.22 -6.31 -6.27
C ALA A 124 -3.53 -7.00 -5.87
N TYR A 125 -4.06 -7.85 -6.76
CA TYR A 125 -5.24 -8.66 -6.47
C TYR A 125 -4.99 -9.70 -5.37
N ALA A 126 -3.81 -10.33 -5.33
CA ALA A 126 -3.47 -11.24 -4.23
C ALA A 126 -3.38 -10.52 -2.88
N ILE A 127 -2.90 -9.27 -2.85
CA ILE A 127 -2.92 -8.43 -1.63
C ILE A 127 -4.37 -8.15 -1.21
N ARG A 128 -5.22 -7.68 -2.13
CA ARG A 128 -6.65 -7.44 -1.88
C ARG A 128 -7.33 -8.65 -1.28
N ASP A 129 -7.20 -9.79 -1.94
CA ASP A 129 -7.94 -11.00 -1.58
C ASP A 129 -7.50 -11.48 -0.19
N PHE A 130 -6.21 -11.36 0.12
CA PHE A 130 -5.68 -11.66 1.45
C PHE A 130 -6.25 -10.74 2.54
N ILE A 131 -6.21 -9.42 2.34
CA ILE A 131 -6.68 -8.47 3.37
C ILE A 131 -8.20 -8.54 3.55
N VAL A 132 -8.98 -8.73 2.49
CA VAL A 132 -10.44 -8.88 2.54
C VAL A 132 -10.82 -10.18 3.26
N HIS A 133 -10.15 -11.30 2.95
CA HIS A 133 -10.41 -12.56 3.61
C HIS A 133 -10.17 -12.45 5.12
N HIS A 134 -9.04 -11.88 5.54
CA HIS A 134 -8.72 -11.78 6.96
C HIS A 134 -9.55 -10.72 7.69
N ALA A 135 -9.94 -9.63 7.03
CA ALA A 135 -10.84 -8.63 7.60
C ALA A 135 -12.26 -9.16 7.82
N THR A 136 -12.73 -10.10 6.98
CA THR A 136 -14.09 -10.67 7.07
C THR A 136 -14.16 -11.94 7.92
N CYS A 137 -13.16 -12.82 7.84
CA CYS A 137 -13.20 -14.12 8.51
C CYS A 137 -12.71 -14.09 9.97
N TYR A 138 -11.97 -13.06 10.40
CA TYR A 138 -11.46 -12.99 11.75
C TYR A 138 -12.50 -12.36 12.70
N GLN A 139 -12.96 -13.14 13.70
CA GLN A 139 -14.04 -12.74 14.61
C GLN A 139 -13.72 -11.51 15.49
N GLY A 140 -12.46 -11.11 15.60
CA GLY A 140 -12.04 -9.89 16.31
C GLY A 140 -11.58 -8.76 15.39
N SER A 141 -11.89 -8.82 14.10
CA SER A 141 -11.59 -7.74 13.15
C SER A 141 -12.54 -6.58 13.42
N GLU A 142 -11.99 -5.38 13.49
CA GLU A 142 -12.73 -4.13 13.70
C GLU A 142 -12.72 -3.25 12.44
N VAL A 143 -12.29 -3.81 11.30
CA VAL A 143 -12.34 -3.14 10.00
C VAL A 143 -13.82 -2.95 9.63
N ARG A 144 -14.21 -1.71 9.30
CA ARG A 144 -15.59 -1.40 8.91
C ARG A 144 -15.95 -2.04 7.57
N ASP A 145 -17.22 -2.42 7.43
CA ASP A 145 -17.77 -2.95 6.18
C ASP A 145 -17.53 -2.04 4.98
N ILE A 146 -17.58 -0.71 5.16
CA ILE A 146 -17.31 0.25 4.07
C ILE A 146 -15.87 0.15 3.55
N THR A 147 -14.90 -0.07 4.43
CA THR A 147 -13.49 -0.29 4.06
C THR A 147 -13.33 -1.63 3.34
N ILE A 148 -13.99 -2.69 3.84
CA ILE A 148 -13.97 -4.01 3.22
C ILE A 148 -14.61 -3.97 1.83
N GLN A 149 -15.77 -3.33 1.69
CA GLN A 149 -16.46 -3.13 0.41
C GLN A 149 -15.59 -2.34 -0.55
N HIS A 150 -14.93 -1.27 -0.09
CA HIS A 150 -13.99 -0.52 -0.91
C HIS A 150 -12.87 -1.42 -1.47
N TRP A 151 -12.26 -2.25 -0.61
CA TRP A 151 -11.25 -3.21 -1.08
C TRP A 151 -11.83 -4.27 -2.03
N GLN A 152 -13.04 -4.78 -1.78
CA GLN A 152 -13.70 -5.75 -2.67
C GLN A 152 -13.96 -5.19 -4.07
N HIS A 153 -14.26 -3.89 -4.18
CA HIS A 153 -14.48 -3.21 -5.46
C HIS A 153 -13.19 -2.63 -6.06
N PHE A 154 -12.02 -2.88 -5.46
CA PHE A 154 -10.76 -2.43 -6.04
C PHE A 154 -10.55 -3.07 -7.42
N ASP A 155 -10.53 -2.23 -8.45
CA ASP A 155 -10.24 -2.58 -9.83
C ASP A 155 -9.38 -1.49 -10.53
N ALA A 156 -9.19 -1.66 -11.84
CA ALA A 156 -8.39 -0.77 -12.68
C ALA A 156 -8.87 0.68 -12.70
N GLU A 157 -10.19 0.89 -12.61
CA GLU A 157 -10.89 2.16 -12.84
C GLU A 157 -11.26 2.87 -11.54
N SER A 158 -11.19 2.16 -10.41
CA SER A 158 -11.37 2.72 -9.08
C SER A 158 -10.29 3.78 -8.78
N SER A 159 -10.68 5.05 -8.87
CA SER A 159 -9.88 6.18 -8.38
C SER A 159 -9.73 6.11 -6.86
N ASP A 160 -8.61 6.62 -6.33
CA ASP A 160 -8.38 6.65 -4.88
C ASP A 160 -9.42 7.53 -4.18
N ILE A 161 -10.36 6.88 -3.50
CA ILE A 161 -11.37 7.55 -2.69
C ILE A 161 -10.99 7.57 -1.22
N SER A 162 -9.68 7.67 -0.92
CA SER A 162 -9.18 8.03 0.41
C SER A 162 -9.98 9.19 1.04
N ALA A 163 -10.57 10.08 0.24
CA ALA A 163 -11.50 11.12 0.69
C ALA A 163 -12.82 10.57 1.30
N GLU A 164 -13.48 9.57 0.73
CA GLU A 164 -14.76 9.02 1.26
C GLU A 164 -14.57 8.24 2.56
N ILE A 165 -13.43 7.58 2.75
CA ILE A 165 -13.07 6.92 4.01
C ILE A 165 -12.74 7.96 5.10
N THR A 166 -12.23 9.13 4.70
CA THR A 166 -11.83 10.20 5.63
C THR A 166 -12.97 11.21 5.91
N GLU A 167 -13.97 11.35 5.04
CA GLU A 167 -15.09 12.31 5.20
C GLU A 167 -16.24 11.79 6.09
N GLN A 168 -16.24 10.51 6.50
CA GLN A 168 -17.13 10.02 7.56
C GLN A 168 -16.51 10.12 8.96
N VAL A 169 -15.52 11.01 9.13
CA VAL A 169 -14.76 11.22 10.37
C VAL A 169 -15.15 12.54 11.07
N ASP A 170 -16.23 13.20 10.63
CA ASP A 170 -16.93 14.23 11.40
C ASP A 170 -18.24 13.71 12.01
#